data_AF-A0A4S4DCM4-F1
#
_entry.id   AF-A0A4S4DCM4-F1
#
_cell.length_a   1.000
_cell.length_b   1.000
_cell.length_c   1.000
_cell.angle_alpha   90.00
_cell.angle_beta   90.00
_cell.angle_gamma   90.00
#
_symmetry.space_group_name_H-M   'P 1'
#
loop_
_entity.id
_entity.type
_entity.pdbx_description
1 polymer ?
#
loop_
_entity_poly.entity_id
_entity_poly.type
_entity_poly.pdbx_seq_one_letter_code
_entity_poly.pdbx_strand_id
1 'polypeptide(L)'
;MPAVDVSRHRHEINLANLALNRIQNHAFNELIDPSLGFKSDSSIERMTTMVAEVAFQCLQLEKELRPTMDEVLESLKEIQGSKNENSGEQVLSNTRPPPLPEGDDIELLKNSKEPSSPNSVTDR
;
A
#
# COMPACT_ATOMS: atom_id res chain seq x y z
N MET A 1 -17.99 5.95 11.05
CA MET A 1 -17.02 7.02 11.35
C MET A 1 -16.88 7.90 10.13
N PRO A 2 -16.70 9.23 10.26
CA PRO A 2 -16.43 10.10 9.12
C PRO A 2 -15.06 9.78 8.52
N ALA A 3 -14.92 9.91 7.20
CA ALA A 3 -13.67 9.60 6.48
C ALA A 3 -12.55 10.63 6.74
N VAL A 4 -12.91 11.81 7.24
CA VAL A 4 -12.01 12.93 7.53
C VAL A 4 -12.34 13.51 8.89
N ASP A 5 -11.33 14.02 9.57
CA ASP A 5 -11.46 14.67 10.88
C ASP A 5 -11.40 16.19 10.71
N VAL A 6 -12.59 16.82 10.66
CA VAL A 6 -12.73 18.26 10.47
C VAL A 6 -12.32 19.09 11.69
N SER A 7 -12.08 18.45 12.85
CA SER A 7 -11.60 19.13 14.06
C SER A 7 -10.09 19.39 14.03
N ARG A 8 -9.35 18.74 13.14
CA ARG A 8 -7.89 18.86 13.03
C ARG A 8 -7.46 20.04 12.16
N HIS A 9 -6.17 20.35 12.24
CA HIS A 9 -5.55 21.34 11.38
C HIS A 9 -5.70 20.94 9.90
N ARG A 10 -5.77 21.92 8.98
CA ARG A 10 -6.07 21.70 7.56
C ARG A 10 -5.18 20.65 6.88
N HIS A 11 -3.92 20.56 7.29
CA HIS A 11 -2.93 19.61 6.78
C HIS A 11 -3.04 18.20 7.39
N GLU A 12 -3.98 17.97 8.30
CA GLU A 12 -4.18 16.71 9.02
C GLU A 12 -5.64 16.21 8.96
N ILE A 13 -6.51 16.93 8.24
CA ILE A 13 -7.95 16.59 8.15
C ILE A 13 -8.15 15.19 7.55
N ASN A 14 -7.32 14.81 6.58
CA ASN A 14 -7.35 13.47 6.00
C ASN A 14 -6.05 12.72 6.31
N LEU A 15 -6.11 11.39 6.26
CA LEU A 15 -5.00 10.52 6.61
C LEU A 15 -3.80 10.68 5.66
N ALA A 16 -4.05 10.92 4.36
CA ALA A 16 -2.98 11.10 3.37
C ALA A 16 -2.12 12.34 3.66
N ASN A 17 -2.76 13.47 3.94
CA ASN A 17 -2.09 14.73 4.28
C ASN A 17 -1.38 14.62 5.64
N LEU A 18 -2.01 13.96 6.62
CA LEU A 18 -1.37 13.66 7.88
C LEU A 18 -0.10 12.83 7.65
N ALA A 19 -0.16 11.77 6.85
CA ALA A 19 0.99 10.93 6.53
C ALA A 19 2.11 11.73 5.85
N LEU A 20 1.80 12.51 4.81
CA LEU A 20 2.77 13.37 4.14
C LEU A 20 3.46 14.32 5.13
N ASN A 21 2.68 14.97 6.00
CA ASN A 21 3.21 15.89 7.00
C ASN A 21 4.14 15.18 8.01
N ARG A 22 3.75 14.02 8.54
CA ARG A 22 4.58 13.29 9.51
C ARG A 22 5.84 12.71 8.87
N ILE A 23 5.76 12.21 7.64
CA ILE A 23 6.92 11.66 6.92
C ILE A 23 7.95 12.76 6.62
N GLN A 24 7.52 13.92 6.10
CA GLN A 24 8.42 15.04 5.81
C GLN A 24 9.14 15.59 7.05
N ASN A 25 8.47 15.55 8.21
CA ASN A 25 9.04 16.02 9.47
C ASN A 25 9.77 14.90 10.25
N HIS A 26 9.96 13.72 9.65
CA HIS A 26 10.54 12.53 10.32
C HIS A 26 9.83 12.14 11.63
N ALA A 27 8.54 12.48 11.76
CA ALA A 27 7.71 12.24 12.94
C ALA A 27 7.00 10.88 12.86
N PHE A 28 7.74 9.81 12.52
CA PHE A 28 7.18 8.48 12.27
C PHE A 28 6.47 7.87 13.48
N ASN A 29 6.87 8.23 14.69
CA ASN A 29 6.23 7.78 15.93
C ASN A 29 4.80 8.28 16.13
N GLU A 30 4.39 9.32 15.40
CA GLU A 30 3.03 9.85 15.41
C GLU A 30 2.18 9.28 14.26
N LEU A 31 2.81 8.52 13.36
CA LEU A 31 2.19 7.94 12.17
C LEU A 31 2.05 6.42 12.26
N ILE A 32 3.06 5.74 12.80
CA ILE A 32 3.14 4.28 12.85
C ILE A 32 2.46 3.77 14.12
N ASP A 33 1.60 2.77 13.95
CA ASP A 33 0.92 2.10 15.07
C ASP A 33 1.96 1.48 16.03
N PRO A 34 1.96 1.87 17.33
CA PRO A 34 2.87 1.32 18.33
C PRO A 34 2.78 -0.20 18.49
N SER A 35 1.62 -0.80 18.21
CA SER A 35 1.41 -2.26 18.31
C SER A 35 2.22 -3.06 17.29
N LEU A 36 2.72 -2.41 16.23
CA LEU A 36 3.61 -3.02 15.25
C LEU A 36 5.04 -3.22 15.76
N GLY A 37 5.38 -2.74 16.97
CA GLY A 37 6.72 -2.87 17.54
C GLY A 37 7.70 -1.80 17.07
N PHE A 38 7.20 -0.69 16.50
CA PHE A 38 8.01 0.48 16.15
C PHE A 38 8.78 0.99 17.37
N LYS A 39 10.08 1.27 17.21
CA LYS A 39 11.07 1.55 18.28
C LYS A 39 11.47 0.37 19.20
N SER A 40 10.79 -0.77 19.11
CA SER A 40 11.12 -1.95 19.92
C SER A 40 12.03 -2.92 19.18
N ASP A 41 11.89 -2.98 17.86
CA ASP A 41 12.72 -3.79 16.97
C ASP A 41 13.28 -2.89 15.85
N SER A 42 14.61 -2.80 15.76
CA SER A 42 15.30 -1.97 14.78
C SER A 42 15.06 -2.42 13.33
N SER A 43 14.82 -3.72 13.11
CA SER A 43 14.46 -4.25 11.79
C SER A 43 13.08 -3.77 11.38
N ILE A 44 12.10 -3.83 12.30
CA ILE A 44 10.76 -3.30 12.07
C ILE A 44 10.79 -1.80 11.83
N GLU A 45 11.53 -1.06 12.65
CA GLU A 45 11.68 0.40 12.51
C GLU A 45 12.25 0.76 11.12
N ARG A 46 13.31 0.08 10.68
CA ARG A 46 13.90 0.27 9.35
C ARG A 46 12.88 -0.06 8.24
N MET A 47 12.28 -1.25 8.27
CA MET A 47 11.34 -1.67 7.23
C MET A 47 10.13 -0.74 7.15
N THR A 48 9.59 -0.31 8.29
CA THR A 48 8.42 0.57 8.31
C THR A 48 8.79 1.98 7.82
N THR A 49 10.00 2.46 8.10
CA THR A 49 10.51 3.72 7.53
C THR A 49 10.61 3.64 6.01
N MET A 50 11.14 2.54 5.45
CA MET A 50 11.19 2.34 4.00
C MET A 50 9.79 2.28 3.37
N VAL A 51 8.83 1.62 4.02
CA VAL A 51 7.42 1.63 3.56
C VAL A 51 6.84 3.03 3.60
N ALA A 52 7.17 3.84 4.61
CA ALA A 52 6.73 5.22 4.69
C ALA A 52 7.30 6.08 3.55
N GLU A 53 8.52 5.82 3.10
CA GLU A 53 9.11 6.47 1.92
C GLU A 53 8.35 6.10 0.63
N VAL A 54 8.02 4.83 0.42
CA VAL A 54 7.17 4.40 -0.70
C VAL A 54 5.80 5.07 -0.64
N ALA A 55 5.19 5.11 0.55
CA ALA A 55 3.91 5.79 0.76
C ALA A 55 3.99 7.29 0.46
N PHE A 56 5.09 7.95 0.81
CA PHE A 56 5.32 9.37 0.49
C PHE A 56 5.29 9.61 -1.01
N GLN A 57 5.95 8.77 -1.80
CA GLN A 57 5.93 8.87 -3.26
C GLN A 57 4.53 8.60 -3.84
N CYS A 58 3.82 7.58 -3.33
CA CYS A 58 2.44 7.28 -3.74
C CYS A 58 1.46 8.43 -3.47
N LEU A 59 1.69 9.20 -2.40
CA LEU A 59 0.81 10.28 -1.95
C LEU A 59 1.17 11.65 -2.56
N GLN A 60 2.16 11.75 -3.45
CA GLN A 60 2.55 13.02 -4.07
C GLN A 60 1.36 13.69 -4.78
N LEU A 61 1.27 15.02 -4.69
CA LEU A 61 0.22 15.76 -5.37
C LEU A 61 0.39 15.65 -6.88
N GLU A 62 1.61 15.86 -7.35
CA GLU A 62 2.00 15.76 -8.76
C GLU A 62 2.02 14.30 -9.19
N LYS A 63 1.20 13.96 -10.19
CA LYS A 63 1.09 12.60 -10.74
C LYS A 63 2.43 12.05 -11.23
N GLU A 64 3.26 12.91 -11.84
CA GLU A 64 4.56 12.51 -12.42
C GLU A 64 5.59 12.08 -11.36
N LEU A 65 5.37 12.42 -10.09
CA LEU A 65 6.21 11.99 -8.98
C LEU A 65 5.72 10.68 -8.34
N ARG A 66 4.56 10.18 -8.74
CA ARG A 66 4.00 8.95 -8.22
C ARG A 66 4.60 7.75 -8.96
N PRO A 67 5.01 6.70 -8.25
CA PRO A 67 5.46 5.47 -8.86
C PRO A 67 4.27 4.76 -9.53
N THR A 68 4.59 3.97 -10.55
CA THR A 68 3.69 2.96 -11.11
C THR A 68 3.42 1.85 -10.09
N MET A 69 2.32 1.11 -10.25
CA MET A 69 2.02 -0.01 -9.34
C MET A 69 3.05 -1.14 -9.43
N ASP A 70 3.72 -1.31 -10.57
CA ASP A 70 4.80 -2.29 -10.73
C ASP A 70 6.03 -1.87 -9.93
N GLU A 71 6.42 -0.59 -9.98
CA GLU A 71 7.51 -0.05 -9.15
C GLU A 71 7.18 -0.17 -7.66
N VAL A 72 5.95 0.13 -7.24
CA VAL A 72 5.50 -0.07 -5.85
C VAL A 72 5.65 -1.53 -5.43
N LEU A 73 5.23 -2.47 -6.29
CA LEU A 73 5.35 -3.90 -6.01
C LEU A 73 6.83 -4.32 -5.87
N GLU A 74 7.71 -3.83 -6.74
CA GLU A 74 9.14 -4.11 -6.69
C GLU A 74 9.78 -3.57 -5.41
N SER A 75 9.53 -2.30 -5.07
CA SER A 75 10.04 -1.69 -3.82
C SER A 75 9.56 -2.44 -2.58
N LEU A 76 8.29 -2.86 -2.53
CA LEU A 76 7.77 -3.61 -1.40
C LEU A 76 8.40 -5.00 -1.27
N LYS A 77 8.71 -5.67 -2.39
CA LYS A 77 9.44 -6.96 -2.39
C LYS A 77 10.88 -6.78 -1.89
N GLU A 78 11.56 -5.71 -2.30
CA GLU A 78 12.91 -5.38 -1.84
C GLU A 78 12.93 -5.13 -0.32
N ILE A 79 11.97 -4.36 0.20
CA ILE A 79 11.81 -4.12 1.63
C ILE A 79 11.59 -5.43 2.39
N GLN A 80 10.77 -6.33 1.86
CA GLN A 80 10.56 -7.65 2.45
C GLN A 80 11.83 -8.51 2.45
N GLY A 81 12.59 -8.50 1.34
CA GLY A 81 13.83 -9.25 1.17
C GLY A 81 14.98 -8.76 2.06
N SER A 82 14.98 -7.47 2.42
CA SER A 82 15.99 -6.82 3.27
C SER A 82 16.14 -7.45 4.67
N LYS A 83 15.21 -8.31 5.09
CA LYS A 83 15.28 -9.05 6.36
C LYS A 83 16.33 -10.19 6.35
N ASN A 84 16.72 -10.68 5.17
CA ASN A 84 17.53 -11.90 5.03
C ASN A 84 19.04 -11.67 4.85
N GLU A 85 19.48 -10.43 4.65
CA GLU A 85 20.89 -10.12 4.35
C GLU A 85 21.85 -10.26 5.56
N ASN A 86 21.37 -10.63 6.75
CA ASN A 86 22.24 -10.93 7.90
C ASN A 86 22.64 -12.42 8.00
N SER A 87 22.24 -13.23 7.02
CA SER A 87 22.74 -14.60 6.83
C SER A 87 23.11 -14.73 5.37
N GLY A 88 24.40 -14.56 5.07
CA GLY A 88 24.90 -14.57 3.70
C GLY A 88 24.54 -15.86 2.97
N GLU A 89 23.74 -15.73 1.91
CA GLU A 89 23.82 -16.54 0.69
C GLU A 89 22.90 -15.94 -0.37
N GLN A 90 23.52 -15.40 -1.42
CA GLN A 90 22.84 -15.01 -2.65
C GLN A 90 22.30 -16.26 -3.33
N VAL A 91 20.98 -16.39 -3.49
CA VAL A 91 20.40 -17.19 -4.58
C VAL A 91 19.11 -16.56 -5.08
N LEU A 92 19.18 -16.01 -6.29
CA LEU A 92 18.03 -15.78 -7.17
C LEU A 92 17.18 -17.06 -7.24
N SER A 93 15.99 -17.05 -6.64
CA SER A 93 15.00 -18.10 -6.89
C SER A 93 13.63 -17.50 -7.11
N ASN A 94 13.22 -17.50 -8.38
CA ASN A 94 11.88 -17.25 -8.86
C ASN A 94 10.88 -18.10 -8.04
N THR A 95 10.18 -17.48 -7.09
CA THR A 95 9.10 -18.18 -6.39
C THR A 95 7.86 -18.18 -7.30
N ARG A 96 7.75 -19.26 -8.07
CA ARG A 96 6.53 -19.70 -8.76
C ARG A 96 5.37 -19.72 -7.75
N PRO A 97 4.17 -19.20 -8.08
CA PRO A 97 2.99 -19.38 -7.23
C PRO A 97 2.71 -20.87 -7.03
N PRO A 98 2.27 -21.31 -5.84
CA PRO A 98 1.87 -22.70 -5.62
C PRO A 98 0.73 -23.07 -6.60
N PRO A 99 0.68 -24.31 -7.11
CA PRO A 99 -0.45 -24.76 -7.91
C PRO A 99 -1.72 -24.68 -7.07
N LEU A 100 -2.75 -24.00 -7.58
CA LEU A 100 -4.08 -24.08 -6.99
C LEU A 100 -4.53 -25.55 -6.99
N PRO A 101 -5.10 -26.06 -5.88
CA PRO A 101 -5.61 -27.41 -5.85
C PRO A 101 -6.76 -27.56 -6.85
N GLU A 102 -6.59 -28.50 -7.78
CA GLU A 102 -7.65 -29.03 -8.64
C GLU A 102 -8.72 -29.66 -7.75
N GLY A 103 -9.87 -29.00 -7.68
CA GLY A 103 -11.13 -29.58 -7.24
C GLY A 103 -12.10 -29.49 -8.40
N ASP A 104 -12.28 -30.61 -9.09
CA ASP A 104 -13.36 -30.80 -10.05
C ASP A 104 -14.71 -30.66 -9.33
N ASP A 105 -15.51 -29.67 -9.72
CA ASP A 105 -16.89 -29.88 -10.16
C ASP A 105 -17.45 -28.58 -10.77
N ILE A 106 -17.98 -28.73 -11.97
CA ILE A 106 -18.56 -27.69 -12.81
C ILE A 106 -19.97 -27.37 -12.30
N GLU A 107 -20.26 -26.11 -11.97
CA GLU A 107 -21.64 -25.61 -12.06
C GLU A 107 -21.71 -24.24 -12.76
N LEU A 108 -22.03 -24.35 -14.05
CA LEU A 108 -22.18 -23.29 -15.04
C LEU A 108 -23.51 -22.55 -14.81
N LEU A 109 -23.55 -21.58 -13.89
CA LEU A 109 -24.70 -20.68 -13.77
C LEU A 109 -24.64 -19.56 -14.80
N LYS A 110 -25.04 -19.94 -16.02
CA LYS A 110 -25.33 -19.05 -17.14
C LYS A 110 -26.67 -18.34 -16.90
N ASN A 111 -26.69 -17.27 -16.10
CA ASN A 111 -27.86 -16.38 -16.05
C ASN A 111 -27.54 -15.01 -16.64
N SER A 112 -28.25 -14.77 -17.74
CA SER A 112 -28.20 -13.63 -18.63
C SER A 112 -28.60 -12.32 -17.96
N LYS A 113 -27.99 -11.24 -18.49
CA LYS A 113 -28.45 -9.84 -18.56
C LYS A 113 -27.57 -8.88 -17.75
N GLU A 114 -26.55 -8.35 -18.42
CA GLU A 114 -25.92 -7.10 -18.03
C GLU A 114 -27.00 -6.03 -17.80
N PRO A 115 -27.06 -5.38 -16.64
CA PRO A 115 -27.76 -4.11 -16.55
C PRO A 115 -26.94 -3.08 -17.35
N SER A 116 -27.47 -2.66 -18.49
CA SER A 116 -26.89 -1.55 -19.26
C SER A 116 -26.71 -0.33 -18.37
N SER A 117 -25.49 0.17 -18.30
CA SER A 117 -25.15 1.43 -17.63
C SER A 117 -26.03 2.57 -18.19
N PRO A 118 -26.65 3.40 -17.34
CA PRO A 118 -27.40 4.55 -17.81
C PRO A 118 -26.43 5.64 -18.29
N ASN A 119 -26.58 6.02 -19.56
CA ASN A 119 -25.82 7.08 -20.22
C ASN A 119 -26.23 8.47 -19.69
N SER A 120 -25.26 9.39 -19.63
CA SER A 120 -25.36 10.80 -19.26
C SER A 120 -26.66 11.52 -19.64
N VAL A 121 -27.12 12.40 -18.74
CA VAL A 121 -28.03 13.50 -19.07
C VAL A 121 -27.19 14.77 -19.27
N THR A 122 -27.09 15.22 -20.53
CA THR A 122 -26.78 16.61 -20.86
C THR A 122 -28.06 17.45 -20.78
N ASP A 123 -27.94 18.56 -20.05
CA ASP A 123 -28.47 19.92 -20.32
C ASP A 123 -29.99 20.14 -20.53
N ARG A 124 -30.58 20.93 -19.61
CA ARG A 124 -31.29 22.18 -19.93
C ARG A 124 -31.47 23.07 -18.70
#